data_AF-A0A9R0IXW1-F1
#
_entry.id   AF-A0A9R0IXW1-F1
#
_cell.length_a   1.000
_cell.length_b   1.000
_cell.length_c   1.000
_cell.angle_alpha   90.00
_cell.angle_beta   90.00
_cell.angle_gamma   90.00
#
_symmetry.space_group_name_H-M   'P 1'
#
loop_
_entity.id
_entity.type
_entity.pdbx_description
1 polymer ?
#
loop_
_entity_poly.entity_id
_entity_poly.type
_entity_poly.pdbx_seq_one_letter_code
_entity_poly.pdbx_strand_id
1 'polypeptide(L)'
;PVKRVVSFQGVGRTLGDNSSAISEQTVPRPLNSAQPPSAGLVVDQSQPSTPIQLRLADGTRMVAHFNYNHTINDIRAFIDASRSGGSRTYQLQTVGFPPEPLNDLKQTIEQAGLANSVAMRKL
;
A
#
# COMPACT_ATOMS: atom_id res chain seq x y z
N PRO A 1 -40.63 -31.38 35.00
CA PRO A 1 -40.40 -30.40 33.91
C PRO A 1 -38.98 -29.83 34.04
N VAL A 2 -38.11 -30.12 33.06
CA VAL A 2 -36.65 -29.89 33.15
C VAL A 2 -36.33 -28.44 32.77
N LYS A 3 -35.76 -27.66 33.70
CA LYS A 3 -35.31 -26.28 33.45
C LYS A 3 -34.07 -26.32 32.57
N ARG A 4 -34.21 -25.89 31.32
CA ARG A 4 -33.10 -25.76 30.37
C ARG A 4 -32.30 -24.52 30.75
N VAL A 5 -31.18 -24.72 31.44
CA VAL A 5 -30.19 -23.68 31.70
C VAL A 5 -29.47 -23.40 30.38
N VAL A 6 -29.56 -22.16 29.89
CA VAL A 6 -28.85 -21.73 28.69
C VAL A 6 -27.49 -21.22 29.13
N SER A 7 -26.46 -22.03 28.91
CA SER A 7 -25.06 -21.62 29.04
C SER A 7 -24.68 -20.74 27.85
N PHE A 8 -23.73 -19.82 28.04
CA PHE A 8 -23.12 -18.90 27.07
C PHE A 8 -24.06 -17.88 26.38
N GLN A 9 -24.08 -16.65 26.92
CA GLN A 9 -24.40 -15.47 26.12
C GLN A 9 -23.11 -14.65 25.97
N GLY A 10 -22.55 -14.70 24.78
CA GLY A 10 -21.44 -13.85 24.35
C GLY A 10 -21.73 -13.42 22.92
N VAL A 11 -21.75 -12.10 22.68
CA VAL A 11 -21.90 -11.58 21.33
C VAL A 11 -20.56 -11.76 20.63
N GLY A 12 -20.48 -12.65 19.64
CA GLY A 12 -19.28 -12.82 18.84
C GLY A 12 -18.96 -11.54 18.09
N ARG A 13 -17.78 -10.95 18.32
CA ARG A 13 -17.26 -9.88 17.48
C ARG A 13 -16.31 -10.52 16.47
N THR A 14 -16.73 -10.55 15.21
CA THR A 14 -15.91 -11.06 14.11
C THR A 14 -14.84 -10.04 13.75
N LEU A 15 -13.56 -10.45 13.81
CA LEU A 15 -12.46 -9.69 13.24
C LEU A 15 -12.41 -9.99 11.74
N GLY A 16 -12.79 -9.01 10.92
CA GLY A 16 -12.60 -9.06 9.47
C GLY A 16 -13.89 -9.12 8.68
N ASP A 17 -14.61 -8.00 8.60
CA ASP A 17 -15.48 -7.73 7.46
C ASP A 17 -14.90 -6.53 6.70
N ASN A 18 -14.26 -6.83 5.58
CA ASN A 18 -14.31 -5.96 4.40
C ASN A 18 -14.22 -6.87 3.17
N SER A 19 -15.23 -7.70 3.01
CA SER A 19 -15.57 -8.29 1.72
C SER A 19 -16.36 -7.24 0.95
N SER A 20 -15.67 -6.26 0.36
CA SER A 20 -16.28 -5.38 -0.63
C SER A 20 -16.55 -6.21 -1.90
N ALA A 21 -17.82 -6.58 -2.05
CA ALA A 21 -18.54 -7.12 -3.19
C ALA A 21 -17.73 -7.36 -4.48
N ILE A 22 -17.58 -8.64 -4.82
CA ILE A 22 -17.26 -9.11 -6.17
C ILE A 22 -18.58 -9.05 -6.96
N SER A 23 -18.78 -8.03 -7.79
CA SER A 23 -19.79 -8.09 -8.84
C SER A 23 -19.13 -8.60 -10.12
N GLU A 24 -19.52 -9.81 -10.53
CA GLU A 24 -19.34 -10.31 -11.89
C GLU A 24 -20.03 -9.37 -12.87
N GLN A 25 -19.25 -8.67 -13.70
CA GLN A 25 -19.73 -8.18 -14.96
C GLN A 25 -18.71 -8.51 -16.06
N THR A 26 -19.09 -9.50 -16.84
CA THR A 26 -18.50 -9.94 -18.10
C THR A 26 -18.31 -8.76 -19.05
N VAL A 27 -17.06 -8.30 -19.20
CA VAL A 27 -16.52 -7.63 -20.39
C VAL A 27 -15.00 -7.83 -20.39
N PRO A 28 -14.40 -8.48 -21.40
CA PRO A 28 -12.94 -8.53 -21.52
C PRO A 28 -12.45 -7.16 -22.00
N ARG A 29 -12.32 -6.22 -21.07
CA ARG A 29 -11.48 -5.02 -21.24
C ARG A 29 -10.21 -5.26 -20.43
N PRO A 30 -9.01 -5.17 -21.02
CA PRO A 30 -7.80 -5.12 -20.23
C PRO A 30 -7.79 -3.80 -19.48
N LEU A 31 -8.32 -3.78 -18.25
CA LEU A 31 -8.11 -2.69 -17.29
C LEU A 31 -6.75 -2.88 -16.60
N ASN A 32 -5.72 -3.14 -17.41
CA ASN A 32 -4.34 -2.89 -17.07
C ASN A 32 -4.04 -1.43 -17.38
N SER A 33 -4.65 -0.52 -16.64
CA SER A 33 -4.20 0.87 -16.62
C SER A 33 -4.61 1.52 -15.31
N ALA A 34 -4.06 1.04 -14.20
CA ALA A 34 -3.38 2.01 -13.35
C ALA A 34 -2.30 2.57 -14.27
N GLN A 35 -2.58 3.69 -14.95
CA GLN A 35 -1.57 4.42 -15.70
C GLN A 35 -0.38 4.50 -14.75
N PRO A 36 0.81 3.97 -15.08
CA PRO A 36 1.97 4.32 -14.29
C PRO A 36 1.97 5.85 -14.32
N PRO A 37 1.93 6.54 -13.16
CA PRO A 37 2.09 7.98 -13.18
C PRO A 37 3.44 8.21 -13.83
N SER A 38 3.39 8.55 -15.11
CA SER A 38 4.52 8.74 -15.99
C SER A 38 4.99 10.16 -15.70
N ALA A 39 5.45 10.34 -14.47
CA ALA A 39 5.86 11.60 -13.92
C ALA A 39 7.01 11.28 -12.96
N GLY A 40 8.19 11.08 -13.56
CA GLY A 40 9.45 11.42 -12.93
C GLY A 40 10.36 10.27 -12.51
N LEU A 41 9.86 9.04 -12.35
CA LEU A 41 10.73 7.93 -11.91
C LEU A 41 11.30 7.16 -13.11
N VAL A 42 12.53 7.47 -13.47
CA VAL A 42 13.30 6.71 -14.46
C VAL A 42 13.84 5.44 -13.80
N VAL A 43 13.19 4.31 -14.06
CA VAL A 43 13.68 3.00 -13.66
C VAL A 43 14.72 2.56 -14.69
N ASP A 44 15.98 2.44 -14.26
CA ASP A 44 17.05 1.89 -15.08
C ASP A 44 16.88 0.36 -15.18
N GLN A 45 16.68 -0.15 -16.39
CA GLN A 45 16.46 -1.58 -16.64
C GLN A 45 17.74 -2.42 -16.54
N SER A 46 18.91 -1.79 -16.48
CA SER A 46 20.20 -2.47 -16.33
C SER A 46 20.51 -2.76 -14.86
N GLN A 47 19.79 -2.12 -13.94
CA GLN A 47 19.90 -2.34 -12.50
C GLN A 47 18.78 -3.25 -11.99
N PRO A 48 19.01 -3.96 -10.88
CA PRO A 48 17.94 -4.72 -10.25
C PRO A 48 16.82 -3.77 -9.82
N SER A 49 15.59 -4.09 -10.24
CA SER A 49 14.38 -3.36 -9.85
C SER A 49 13.56 -4.20 -8.89
N THR A 50 12.85 -3.52 -8.00
CA THR A 50 11.99 -4.12 -6.99
C THR A 50 10.60 -3.48 -7.04
N PRO A 51 9.53 -4.30 -7.05
CA PRO A 51 8.18 -3.81 -6.92
C PRO A 51 7.92 -3.39 -5.47
N ILE A 52 7.36 -2.20 -5.28
CA ILE A 52 6.94 -1.68 -3.99
C ILE A 52 5.46 -1.41 -4.05
N GLN A 53 4.74 -1.93 -3.06
CA GLN A 53 3.32 -1.67 -2.92
C GLN A 53 3.09 -0.46 -2.01
N LEU A 54 2.42 0.56 -2.52
CA LEU A 54 2.08 1.79 -1.83
C LEU A 54 0.60 1.73 -1.44
N ARG A 55 0.32 1.76 -0.13
CA ARG A 55 -1.03 1.93 0.42
C ARG A 55 -1.25 3.39 0.74
N LEU A 56 -2.18 4.02 0.04
CA LEU A 56 -2.58 5.40 0.33
C LEU A 56 -3.51 5.46 1.55
N ALA A 57 -3.56 6.62 2.21
CA ALA A 57 -4.43 6.84 3.36
C ALA A 57 -5.94 6.73 3.03
N ASP A 58 -6.29 6.83 1.75
CA ASP A 58 -7.64 6.64 1.20
C ASP A 58 -8.02 5.15 1.05
N GLY A 59 -7.10 4.24 1.37
CA GLY A 59 -7.29 2.79 1.18
C GLY A 59 -6.93 2.29 -0.22
N THR A 60 -6.72 3.18 -1.19
CA THR A 60 -6.22 2.81 -2.52
C THR A 60 -4.85 2.14 -2.42
N ARG A 61 -4.69 1.05 -3.19
CA ARG A 61 -3.42 0.34 -3.34
C ARG A 61 -2.84 0.67 -4.70
N MET A 62 -1.55 1.01 -4.74
CA MET A 62 -0.82 1.27 -5.97
C MET A 62 0.49 0.49 -5.93
N VAL A 63 0.93 -0.06 -7.05
CA VAL A 63 2.20 -0.79 -7.15
C VAL A 63 3.10 -0.05 -8.11
N ALA A 64 4.35 0.15 -7.72
CA ALA A 64 5.33 0.85 -8.52
C ALA A 64 6.68 0.15 -8.46
N HIS A 65 7.40 0.16 -9.57
CA HIS A 65 8.71 -0.46 -9.67
C HIS A 65 9.78 0.60 -9.42
N PHE A 66 10.75 0.26 -8.58
CA PHE A 66 11.85 1.14 -8.22
C PHE A 66 13.15 0.35 -8.23
N ASN A 67 14.26 0.97 -8.61
CA ASN A 67 15.59 0.42 -8.35
C ASN A 67 15.99 0.58 -6.87
N TYR A 68 16.87 -0.30 -6.40
CA TYR A 68 17.41 -0.27 -5.03
C TYR A 68 18.12 1.05 -4.68
N ASN A 69 18.63 1.75 -5.71
CA ASN A 69 19.33 3.02 -5.55
C ASN A 69 18.38 4.23 -5.37
N HIS A 70 17.08 4.09 -5.66
CA HIS A 70 16.15 5.20 -5.43
C HIS A 70 15.93 5.45 -3.95
N THR A 71 15.57 6.71 -3.67
CA THR A 71 15.38 7.22 -2.31
C THR A 71 13.91 7.26 -1.92
N ILE A 72 13.64 7.37 -0.62
CA ILE A 72 12.27 7.58 -0.11
C ILE A 72 11.66 8.89 -0.65
N ASN A 73 12.49 9.91 -0.92
CA ASN A 73 12.05 11.13 -1.59
C ASN A 73 11.44 10.85 -2.98
N ASP A 74 12.04 9.96 -3.76
CA ASP A 74 11.53 9.60 -5.08
C ASP A 74 10.18 8.89 -4.99
N ILE A 75 9.99 8.04 -3.97
CA ILE A 75 8.71 7.40 -3.69
C ILE A 75 7.65 8.45 -3.34
N ARG A 76 7.99 9.46 -2.52
CA ARG A 76 7.07 10.56 -2.20
C ARG A 76 6.71 11.36 -3.44
N ALA A 77 7.70 11.72 -4.26
CA ALA A 77 7.48 12.43 -5.51
C ALA A 77 6.56 11.64 -6.45
N PHE A 78 6.75 10.33 -6.53
CA PHE A 78 5.88 9.43 -7.29
C PHE A 78 4.44 9.41 -6.75
N ILE A 79 4.26 9.35 -5.43
CA ILE A 79 2.93 9.43 -4.80
C ILE A 79 2.28 10.79 -5.09
N ASP A 80 3.01 11.90 -4.93
CA ASP A 80 2.51 13.26 -5.18
C ASP A 80 2.11 13.44 -6.65
N ALA A 81 2.94 12.96 -7.58
CA ALA A 81 2.67 13.01 -9.01
C ALA A 81 1.47 12.13 -9.42
N SER A 82 1.26 11.00 -8.72
CA SER A 82 0.09 10.14 -8.94
C SER A 82 -1.23 10.74 -8.42
N ARG A 83 -1.15 11.66 -7.45
CA ARG A 83 -2.29 12.26 -6.77
C ARG A 83 -2.22 13.78 -6.89
N SER A 84 -2.64 14.30 -8.04
CA SER A 84 -2.87 15.73 -8.27
C SER A 84 -4.07 16.22 -7.42
N GLY A 85 -3.88 16.38 -6.11
CA GLY A 85 -4.94 16.79 -5.16
C GLY A 85 -4.91 16.10 -3.79
N GLY A 86 -3.93 15.23 -3.51
CA GLY A 86 -3.76 14.63 -2.18
C GLY A 86 -3.09 15.57 -1.17
N SER A 87 -3.31 15.33 0.13
CA SER A 87 -2.47 15.94 1.18
C SER A 87 -1.01 15.55 0.96
N ARG A 88 -0.13 16.54 0.94
CA ARG A 88 1.33 16.42 0.77
C ARG A 88 2.04 16.19 2.10
N THR A 89 1.33 16.47 3.19
CA THR A 89 1.77 16.18 4.56
C THR A 89 1.28 14.79 4.94
N TYR A 90 2.19 13.83 4.90
CA TYR A 90 1.94 12.46 5.34
C TYR A 90 3.25 11.77 5.77
N GLN A 91 3.11 10.82 6.68
CA GLN A 91 4.16 9.91 7.09
C GLN A 91 4.13 8.66 6.21
N LEU A 92 5.28 8.21 5.71
CA LEU A 92 5.41 6.87 5.15
C LEU A 92 5.89 5.93 6.25
N GLN A 93 5.31 4.75 6.33
CA GLN A 93 5.72 3.71 7.26
C GLN A 93 5.73 2.36 6.54
N THR A 94 6.61 1.45 6.97
CA THR A 94 6.56 0.06 6.50
C THR A 94 5.35 -0.66 7.12
N VAL A 95 4.76 -1.63 6.41
CA VAL A 95 3.69 -2.48 6.98
C VAL A 95 4.22 -3.63 7.83
N GLY A 96 5.54 -3.75 7.95
CA GLY A 96 6.20 -4.79 8.75
C GLY A 96 5.95 -4.60 10.24
N PHE A 97 6.23 -5.63 11.02
CA PHE A 97 6.23 -5.53 12.47
C PHE A 97 7.68 -5.63 12.98
N PRO A 98 8.19 -4.61 13.69
CA PRO A 98 7.54 -3.36 14.05
C PRO A 98 7.40 -2.37 12.85
N PRO A 99 6.32 -1.56 12.78
CA PRO A 99 6.14 -0.59 11.71
C PRO A 99 7.17 0.53 11.86
N GLU A 100 8.15 0.55 10.97
CA GLU A 100 9.22 1.54 10.97
C GLU A 100 8.79 2.79 10.20
N PRO A 101 8.81 3.98 10.82
CA PRO A 101 8.52 5.22 10.12
C PRO A 101 9.69 5.60 9.21
N LEU A 102 9.39 5.75 7.92
CA LEU A 102 10.29 6.21 6.88
C LEU A 102 10.39 7.73 6.96
N ASN A 103 11.12 8.22 7.96
CA ASN A 103 11.40 9.64 8.16
C ASN A 103 12.53 10.14 7.25
N ASP A 104 13.50 9.28 6.97
CA ASP A 104 14.71 9.69 6.27
C ASP A 104 14.47 9.71 4.75
N LEU A 105 14.40 10.90 4.18
CA LEU A 105 14.11 11.07 2.75
C LEU A 105 15.28 10.68 1.86
N LYS A 106 16.50 10.67 2.40
CA LYS A 106 17.73 10.40 1.66
C LYS A 106 18.10 8.92 1.73
N GLN A 107 17.52 8.18 2.66
CA GLN A 107 17.67 6.73 2.75
C GLN A 107 17.10 6.05 1.49
N THR A 108 17.85 5.07 1.01
CA THR A 108 17.52 4.29 -0.18
C THR A 108 16.52 3.18 0.15
N ILE A 109 15.87 2.66 -0.88
CA ILE A 109 14.94 1.54 -0.76
C ILE A 109 15.59 0.31 -0.13
N GLU A 110 16.84 0.03 -0.49
CA GLU A 110 17.60 -1.07 0.10
C GLU A 110 17.83 -0.88 1.59
N GLN A 111 18.31 0.30 1.99
CA GLN A 111 18.55 0.63 3.40
C GLN A 111 17.27 0.67 4.23
N ALA A 112 16.14 1.01 3.60
CA ALA A 112 14.83 1.06 4.23
C ALA A 112 14.12 -0.30 4.28
N GLY A 113 14.71 -1.36 3.71
CA GLY A 113 14.07 -2.68 3.63
C GLY A 113 12.77 -2.67 2.83
N LEU A 114 12.63 -1.76 1.87
CA LEU A 114 11.41 -1.55 1.10
C LEU A 114 11.30 -2.47 -0.13
N ALA A 115 12.34 -3.24 -0.43
CA ALA A 115 12.33 -4.16 -1.56
C ALA A 115 11.28 -5.26 -1.40
N ASN A 116 10.36 -5.38 -2.36
CA ASN A 116 9.21 -6.30 -2.33
C ASN A 116 8.29 -6.11 -1.12
N SER A 117 8.38 -4.95 -0.48
CA SER A 117 7.61 -4.62 0.73
C SER A 117 6.43 -3.70 0.41
N VAL A 118 5.55 -3.55 1.39
CA VAL A 118 4.47 -2.57 1.34
C VAL A 118 4.82 -1.39 2.23
N ALA A 119 4.70 -0.19 1.67
CA ALA A 119 4.73 1.07 2.40
C ALA A 119 3.31 1.62 2.52
N MET A 120 2.97 2.14 3.69
CA MET A 120 1.68 2.76 3.99
C MET A 120 1.87 4.26 4.21
N ARG A 121 0.97 5.03 3.61
CA ARG A 121 0.77 6.44 3.87
C ARG A 121 -0.15 6.61 5.08
N LYS A 122 0.35 7.29 6.11
CA LYS A 122 -0.40 7.71 7.29
C LYS A 122 -0.52 9.24 7.27
N LEU A 123 -1.74 9.74 7.47
CA LEU A 123 -2.01 11.19 7.65
C LEU A 123 -1.57 11.63 9.05
#